data_AF-A0A951W0S6-F1
#
_entry.id   AF-A0A951W0S6-F1
#
_cell.length_a   1.000
_cell.length_b   1.000
_cell.length_c   1.000
_cell.angle_alpha   90.00
_cell.angle_beta   90.00
_cell.angle_gamma   90.00
#
_symmetry.space_group_name_H-M   'P 1'
#
loop_
_entity.id
_entity.type
_entity.pdbx_description
1 polymer ?
#
loop_
_entity_poly.entity_id
_entity_poly.type
_entity_poly.pdbx_seq_one_letter_code
_entity_poly.pdbx_strand_id
1 'polypeptide(L)'
;ARPMIQSSEPISSTGNFQLSWGLEQTKSYTNDLPIYLLEECNNTCKLLYQGHDTASVISGRPNGNYHFKISEQSQPNQFSEITVQVIHYDLQSGLWVLLVGFLLFVICILIIVFGEANHKKKLKARL
;
A
#
# COMPACT_ATOMS: atom_id res chain seq x y z
N ALA A 1 -25.91 -8.90 -14.31
CA ALA A 1 -26.26 -8.26 -13.01
C ALA A 1 -25.01 -7.53 -12.56
N ARG A 2 -25.12 -6.34 -11.96
CA ARG A 2 -23.92 -5.52 -11.70
C ARG A 2 -22.96 -6.25 -10.74
N PRO A 3 -21.72 -6.57 -11.17
CA PRO A 3 -20.73 -7.13 -10.26
C PRO A 3 -20.26 -6.05 -9.29
N MET A 4 -20.12 -6.39 -8.01
CA MET A 4 -19.48 -5.52 -7.02
C MET A 4 -17.99 -5.78 -7.03
N ILE A 5 -17.18 -4.74 -6.90
CA ILE A 5 -15.73 -4.82 -6.72
C ILE A 5 -15.35 -4.29 -5.35
N GLN A 6 -14.38 -4.95 -4.73
CA GLN A 6 -13.83 -4.62 -3.43
C GLN A 6 -12.31 -4.74 -3.51
N SER A 7 -11.60 -3.87 -2.78
CA SER A 7 -10.16 -3.98 -2.58
C SER A 7 -9.89 -4.52 -1.18
N SER A 8 -8.85 -5.32 -1.02
CA SER A 8 -8.33 -5.71 0.29
C SER A 8 -7.89 -4.49 1.11
N GLU A 9 -7.41 -3.45 0.41
CA GLU A 9 -6.92 -2.20 0.98
C GLU A 9 -7.39 -1.01 0.14
N PRO A 10 -8.11 -0.03 0.72
CA PRO A 10 -8.45 1.21 0.00
C PRO A 10 -7.23 2.13 -0.17
N ILE A 11 -6.24 2.02 0.73
CA ILE A 11 -4.96 2.72 0.68
C ILE A 11 -3.85 1.69 0.88
N SER A 12 -3.01 1.49 -0.14
CA SER A 12 -1.87 0.56 -0.09
C SER A 12 -0.56 1.31 0.14
N SER A 13 0.20 0.91 1.15
CA SER A 13 1.52 1.48 1.44
C SER A 13 2.68 0.80 0.70
N THR A 14 2.41 -0.35 0.09
CA THR A 14 3.41 -1.18 -0.60
C THR A 14 3.24 -1.20 -2.11
N GLY A 15 2.16 -0.60 -2.62
CA GLY A 15 1.79 -0.70 -4.04
C GLY A 15 1.28 -2.09 -4.44
N ASN A 16 0.93 -2.93 -3.47
CA ASN A 16 0.34 -4.26 -3.68
C ASN A 16 -1.01 -4.35 -2.97
N PHE A 17 -2.03 -4.79 -3.69
CA PHE A 17 -3.38 -4.98 -3.16
C PHE A 17 -4.14 -6.00 -4.00
N GLN A 18 -5.14 -6.64 -3.41
CA GLN A 18 -6.01 -7.58 -4.10
C GLN A 18 -7.34 -6.91 -4.41
N LEU A 19 -7.77 -7.01 -5.67
CA LEU A 19 -9.12 -6.70 -6.09
C LEU A 19 -9.93 -8.00 -6.12
N SER A 20 -11.15 -7.95 -5.62
CA SER A 20 -12.10 -9.06 -5.63
C SER A 20 -13.45 -8.58 -6.11
N TRP A 21 -14.17 -9.43 -6.82
CA TRP A 21 -15.48 -9.09 -7.37
C TRP A 21 -16.43 -10.27 -7.42
N GLY A 22 -17.72 -9.97 -7.44
CA GLY A 22 -18.77 -10.98 -7.50
C GLY A 22 -20.14 -10.35 -7.64
N LEU A 23 -21.15 -11.20 -7.86
CA LEU A 23 -22.54 -10.76 -7.95
C LEU A 23 -23.13 -10.65 -6.53
N GLU A 24 -23.84 -9.54 -6.26
CA GLU A 24 -24.42 -9.29 -4.93
C GLU A 24 -25.60 -10.23 -4.60
N GLN A 25 -26.15 -10.93 -5.59
CA GLN A 25 -27.22 -11.90 -5.38
C GLN A 25 -27.00 -13.15 -6.23
N THR A 26 -27.11 -14.30 -5.56
CA THR A 26 -27.18 -15.66 -6.10
C THR A 26 -28.23 -15.75 -7.21
N LYS A 27 -27.87 -15.40 -8.44
CA LYS A 27 -28.61 -15.88 -9.60
C LYS A 27 -28.23 -17.35 -9.78
N SER A 28 -29.27 -18.19 -9.73
CA SER A 28 -29.24 -19.60 -10.09
C SER A 28 -28.25 -19.82 -11.23
N TYR A 29 -27.27 -20.69 -10.99
CA TYR A 29 -26.29 -21.12 -11.98
C TYR A 29 -27.03 -21.60 -13.23
N THR A 30 -27.21 -20.73 -14.22
CA THR A 30 -27.10 -21.18 -15.61
C THR A 30 -25.68 -21.71 -15.73
N ASN A 31 -25.48 -22.89 -16.31
CA ASN A 31 -24.21 -23.63 -16.33
C ASN A 31 -23.00 -22.86 -16.93
N ASP A 32 -23.20 -21.63 -17.42
CA ASP A 32 -22.15 -20.75 -17.90
C ASP A 32 -21.70 -19.78 -16.80
N LEU A 33 -20.44 -19.93 -16.38
CA LEU A 33 -19.78 -18.97 -15.50
C LEU A 33 -19.69 -17.61 -16.23
N PRO A 34 -20.00 -16.48 -15.56
CA PRO A 34 -19.86 -15.17 -16.19
C PRO A 34 -18.38 -14.89 -16.51
N ILE A 35 -18.13 -14.21 -17.63
CA ILE A 35 -16.81 -13.64 -17.94
C ILE A 35 -16.81 -12.19 -17.45
N TYR A 36 -15.86 -11.86 -16.60
CA TYR A 36 -15.65 -10.52 -16.08
C TYR A 36 -14.59 -9.78 -16.89
N LEU A 37 -14.75 -8.47 -16.99
CA LEU A 37 -13.81 -7.52 -17.61
C LEU A 37 -13.36 -6.52 -16.54
N LEU A 38 -12.10 -6.62 -16.13
CA LEU A 38 -11.47 -5.65 -15.22
C LEU A 38 -10.68 -4.65 -16.05
N GLU A 39 -11.00 -3.38 -15.88
CA GLU A 39 -10.35 -2.27 -16.55
C GLU A 39 -9.72 -1.33 -15.51
N GLU A 40 -8.56 -0.77 -15.83
CA GLU A 40 -7.97 0.36 -15.11
C GLU A 40 -8.22 1.62 -15.94
N CYS A 41 -8.95 2.57 -15.36
CA CYS A 41 -9.33 3.80 -16.01
C CYS A 41 -8.50 4.95 -15.43
N ASN A 42 -7.77 5.63 -16.30
CA ASN A 42 -7.25 6.95 -16.00
C ASN A 42 -7.91 7.93 -16.99
N ASN A 43 -7.21 8.38 -18.02
CA ASN A 43 -7.82 9.11 -19.15
C ASN A 43 -8.48 8.18 -20.17
N THR A 44 -7.97 6.96 -20.29
CA THR A 44 -8.53 5.87 -21.08
C THR A 44 -8.61 4.62 -20.21
N CYS A 45 -9.59 3.76 -20.46
CA CYS A 45 -9.71 2.49 -19.78
C CYS A 45 -8.89 1.43 -20.51
N LYS A 46 -7.98 0.77 -19.77
CA LYS A 46 -7.17 -0.34 -20.26
C LYS A 46 -7.67 -1.64 -19.63
N LEU A 47 -7.94 -2.65 -20.46
CA LEU A 47 -8.27 -3.99 -19.99
C LEU A 47 -7.05 -4.59 -19.26
N LEU A 48 -7.25 -4.97 -18.00
CA LEU A 48 -6.27 -5.66 -17.16
C LEU A 48 -6.53 -7.17 -17.08
N TYR A 49 -7.80 -7.56 -17.05
CA TYR A 49 -8.18 -8.96 -16.93
C TYR A 49 -9.50 -9.25 -17.65
N GLN A 50 -9.56 -10.42 -18.29
CA GLN A 50 -10.77 -10.99 -18.86
C GLN A 50 -10.82 -12.49 -18.54
N GLY A 51 -11.87 -12.93 -17.87
CA GLY A 51 -12.04 -14.35 -17.53
C GLY A 51 -13.06 -14.58 -16.42
N HIS A 52 -13.09 -15.81 -15.90
CA HIS A 52 -14.07 -16.26 -14.90
C HIS A 52 -13.63 -16.05 -13.45
N ASP A 53 -12.37 -15.68 -13.22
CA ASP A 53 -11.87 -15.46 -11.86
C ASP A 53 -12.60 -14.30 -11.21
N THR A 54 -12.70 -14.37 -9.88
CA THR A 54 -13.38 -13.40 -9.03
C THR A 54 -12.41 -12.55 -8.23
N ALA A 55 -11.11 -12.62 -8.54
CA ALA A 55 -10.08 -11.82 -7.90
C ALA A 55 -8.84 -11.68 -8.78
N SER A 56 -8.10 -10.59 -8.58
CA SER A 56 -6.79 -10.37 -9.17
C SER A 56 -5.89 -9.60 -8.20
N VAL A 57 -4.61 -9.94 -8.20
CA VAL A 57 -3.60 -9.26 -7.40
C VAL A 57 -2.94 -8.18 -8.27
N ILE A 58 -2.97 -6.95 -7.78
CA ILE A 58 -2.26 -5.83 -8.38
C ILE A 58 -0.99 -5.60 -7.57
N SER A 59 0.15 -5.52 -8.24
CA SER A 59 1.46 -5.37 -7.59
C SER A 59 2.34 -4.32 -8.26
N GLY A 60 3.29 -3.78 -7.51
CA GLY A 60 4.33 -2.89 -8.03
C GLY A 60 3.82 -1.54 -8.54
N ARG A 61 2.71 -1.05 -7.99
CA ARG A 61 2.15 0.25 -8.38
C ARG A 61 2.90 1.37 -7.68
N PRO A 62 3.33 2.44 -8.38
CA PRO A 62 3.91 3.63 -7.74
C PRO A 62 2.85 4.45 -6.98
N ASN A 63 3.28 5.54 -6.33
CA ASN A 63 2.36 6.48 -5.68
C ASN A 63 1.34 7.04 -6.67
N GLY A 64 0.06 7.02 -6.29
CA GLY A 64 -1.01 7.55 -7.14
C GLY A 64 -2.40 7.05 -6.77
N ASN A 65 -3.40 7.57 -7.48
CA ASN A 65 -4.77 7.10 -7.40
C ASN A 65 -5.06 6.22 -8.62
N TYR A 66 -5.57 5.02 -8.38
CA TYR A 66 -5.89 4.04 -9.42
C TYR A 66 -7.39 3.78 -9.42
N HIS A 67 -8.05 4.04 -10.54
CA HIS A 67 -9.48 3.77 -10.69
C HIS A 67 -9.65 2.47 -11.47
N PHE A 68 -10.41 1.55 -10.88
CA PHE A 68 -10.72 0.28 -11.48
C PHE A 68 -12.21 0.19 -11.76
N LYS A 69 -12.54 -0.46 -12.88
CA LYS A 69 -13.89 -0.71 -13.31
C LYS A 69 -14.04 -2.21 -13.59
N ILE A 70 -15.10 -2.80 -13.06
CA ILE A 70 -15.45 -4.21 -13.31
C ILE A 70 -16.79 -4.26 -14.03
N SER A 71 -16.90 -5.09 -15.06
CA SER A 71 -18.16 -5.38 -15.74
C SER A 71 -18.24 -6.84 -16.13
N GLU A 72 -19.44 -7.30 -16.45
CA GLU A 72 -19.65 -8.60 -17.09
C GLU A 72 -19.53 -8.42 -18.61
N GLN A 73 -18.85 -9.33 -19.33
CA GLN A 73 -18.68 -9.22 -20.79
C GLN A 73 -20.02 -9.17 -21.53
N SER A 74 -21.04 -9.84 -21.01
CA SER A 74 -22.41 -9.83 -21.55
C SER A 74 -23.12 -8.47 -21.36
N GLN A 75 -22.68 -7.67 -20.38
CA GLN A 75 -23.31 -6.43 -19.95
C GLN A 75 -22.27 -5.36 -19.59
N PRO A 76 -21.46 -4.88 -20.56
CA PRO A 76 -20.36 -3.94 -20.29
C PRO A 76 -20.82 -2.58 -19.73
N ASN A 77 -22.07 -2.20 -19.99
CA ASN A 77 -22.68 -0.97 -19.47
C ASN A 77 -23.09 -1.08 -17.99
N GLN A 78 -23.13 -2.28 -17.40
CA GLN A 78 -23.40 -2.50 -15.98
C GLN A 78 -22.09 -2.74 -15.24
N PHE A 79 -21.44 -1.66 -14.82
CA PHE A 79 -20.12 -1.72 -14.22
C PHE A 79 -20.08 -1.15 -12.81
N SER A 80 -19.19 -1.68 -11.96
CA SER A 80 -18.84 -1.08 -10.67
C SER A 80 -17.44 -0.52 -10.70
N GLU A 81 -17.21 0.53 -9.91
CA GLU A 81 -15.94 1.22 -9.85
C GLU A 81 -15.41 1.27 -8.43
N ILE A 82 -14.10 1.23 -8.29
CA ILE A 82 -13.39 1.45 -7.03
C ILE A 82 -12.14 2.26 -7.29
N THR A 83 -11.77 3.10 -6.33
CA THR A 83 -10.49 3.81 -6.35
C THR A 83 -9.60 3.24 -5.26
N VAL A 84 -8.38 2.86 -5.62
CA VAL A 84 -7.33 2.45 -4.68
C VAL A 84 -6.22 3.49 -4.73
N GLN A 85 -5.85 4.00 -3.57
CA GLN A 85 -4.77 4.95 -3.43
C GLN A 85 -3.48 4.22 -3.03
N VAL A 86 -2.35 4.57 -3.62
CA VAL A 86 -1.04 4.03 -3.26
C VAL A 86 -0.18 5.16 -2.70
N ILE A 87 0.30 5.00 -1.47
CA ILE A 87 1.17 5.94 -0.76
C ILE A 87 2.31 5.18 -0.08
N HIS A 88 3.46 5.13 -0.73
CA HIS A 88 4.70 4.63 -0.15
C HIS A 88 5.17 5.58 0.93
N TYR A 89 5.62 5.01 2.04
CA TYR A 89 6.32 5.77 3.06
C TYR A 89 7.58 6.39 2.47
N ASP A 90 7.74 7.69 2.68
CA ASP A 90 8.90 8.42 2.23
C ASP A 90 10.14 8.00 3.05
N LEU A 91 11.22 7.65 2.36
CA LEU A 91 12.51 7.37 2.97
C LEU A 91 13.01 8.58 3.78
N GLN A 92 12.65 9.80 3.37
CA GLN A 92 13.08 11.02 4.05
C GLN A 92 12.61 11.05 5.52
N SER A 93 11.38 10.63 5.80
CA SER A 93 10.87 10.57 7.18
C SER A 93 11.65 9.56 8.03
N GLY A 94 12.01 8.41 7.46
CA GLY A 94 12.87 7.42 8.14
C GLY A 94 14.28 7.95 8.42
N LEU A 95 14.83 8.73 7.49
CA LEU A 95 16.17 9.32 7.60
C LEU A 95 16.24 10.37 8.72
N TRP A 96 15.17 11.14 8.93
CA TRP A 96 15.07 12.06 10.07
C TRP A 96 15.09 11.35 11.42
N VAL A 97 14.30 10.28 11.56
CA VAL A 97 14.28 9.47 12.80
C VAL A 97 15.66 8.88 13.07
N LEU A 98 16.34 8.38 12.04
CA LEU A 98 17.69 7.86 12.15
C LEU A 98 18.70 8.94 12.57
N LEU A 99 18.66 10.14 11.97
CA LEU A 99 19.55 11.24 12.32
C LEU A 99 19.33 11.73 13.76
N VAL A 100 18.08 11.86 14.19
CA VAL A 100 17.75 12.27 15.56
C VAL A 100 18.24 11.22 16.56
N GLY A 101 18.00 9.94 16.30
CA GLY A 101 18.50 8.85 17.13
C GLY A 101 20.03 8.80 17.19
N PHE A 102 20.70 8.99 16.05
CA PHE A 102 22.16 9.05 15.97
C PHE A 102 22.73 10.23 16.77
N LEU A 103 22.13 11.41 16.66
CA LEU A 103 22.55 12.59 17.43
C LEU A 103 22.41 12.34 18.94
N LEU A 104 21.29 11.77 19.38
CA LEU A 104 21.07 11.41 20.77
C LEU A 104 22.14 10.41 21.27
N PHE A 105 22.43 9.40 20.46
CA PHE A 105 23.46 8.40 20.75
C PHE A 105 24.85 9.03 20.93
N VAL A 106 25.23 9.95 20.04
CA VAL A 106 26.49 10.69 20.13
C VAL A 106 26.55 11.53 21.41
N ILE A 107 25.46 12.21 21.77
CA ILE A 107 25.38 12.99 23.02
C ILE A 107 25.62 12.09 24.24
N CYS A 108 25.00 10.90 24.29
CA CYS A 108 25.20 9.95 25.38
C CYS A 108 26.67 9.51 25.49
N ILE A 109 27.34 9.22 24.37
CA ILE A 109 28.77 8.87 24.36
C ILE A 109 29.61 10.01 24.92
N LEU A 110 29.36 11.25 24.46
CA LEU A 110 30.11 12.42 24.94
C LEU A 110 29.93 12.60 26.45
N ILE A 111 28.72 12.46 26.98
CA ILE A 111 28.45 12.53 28.42
C ILE A 111 29.26 11.49 29.18
N ILE A 112 29.32 10.24 28.69
CA ILE A 112 30.07 9.16 29.33
C ILE A 112 31.58 9.46 29.32
N VAL A 113 32.13 9.82 28.15
CA VAL A 113 33.57 10.07 27.99
C VAL A 113 34.02 11.30 28.78
N PHE A 114 33.29 12.42 28.69
CA PHE A 114 33.60 13.62 29.45
C PHE A 114 33.36 13.46 30.95
N GLY A 115 32.35 12.68 31.34
CA GLY A 115 32.13 12.29 32.73
C GLY A 115 33.34 11.56 33.31
N GLU A 116 33.87 10.59 32.57
CA GLU A 116 35.05 9.82 32.97
C GLU A 116 36.33 10.66 33.05
N ALA A 117 36.56 11.52 32.06
CA ALA A 117 37.72 12.41 32.02
C ALA A 117 37.72 13.42 33.19
N ASN A 118 36.56 13.98 33.53
CA ASN A 118 36.43 14.93 34.64
C ASN A 118 36.57 14.24 36.01
N HIS A 119 36.10 12.99 36.15
CA HIS A 119 36.30 12.20 37.36
C HIS A 119 37.78 11.93 37.64
N LYS A 120 38.54 11.52 36.60
CA LYS A 120 40.00 11.31 36.70
C LYS A 120 40.77 12.58 37.06
N LYS A 121 40.39 13.74 36.51
CA LYS A 121 41.01 15.04 36.87
C LYS A 121 40.79 15.40 38.34
N LYS A 122 39.58 15.20 38.87
CA LYS A 122 39.29 15.48 40.30
C LYS A 122 40.07 14.59 41.27
N LEU A 123 40.31 13.33 40.91
CA LEU A 123 41.13 12.41 41.72
C LEU A 123 42.61 12.80 41.76
N LYS A 124 43.18 13.21 40.62
CA LYS A 124 44.58 13.68 40.57
C LYS A 124 44.82 15.00 41.30
N ALA A 125 43.83 15.88 41.38
CA ALA A 125 43.96 17.16 42.10
C ALA A 125 43.84 17.03 43.64
N ARG A 126 43.55 15.83 44.16
CA ARG A 126 43.41 15.54 45.60
C ARG A 126 44.55 14.70 46.18
N LEU A 127 45.48 14.26 45.34
CA LEU A 127 46.73 13.57 45.69
C LEU A 127 47.87 14.57 45.63
#